data_AF-A0A7S1IMF7-F1
#
_entry.id   AF-A0A7S1IMF7-F1
#
_cell.length_a   1.000
_cell.length_b   1.000
_cell.length_c   1.000
_cell.angle_alpha   90.00
_cell.angle_beta   90.00
_cell.angle_gamma   90.00
#
_symmetry.space_group_name_H-M   'P 1'
#
loop_
_entity.id
_entity.type
_entity.pdbx_description
1 polymer ?
#
loop_
_entity_poly.entity_id
_entity_poly.type
_entity_poly.pdbx_seq_one_letter_code
_entity_poly.pdbx_strand_id
1 'polypeptide(L)'
;SAEAPSAWTEAMLEGLEDGTHQYLLQPVDLECTLCAQPPGRLDPLQPKVLVDASVEEAGLHLTRAQYCSLVDWGLYVRQSEAVNRFRRFRPAGPRPSAREWWAFAGHNICELVRERRAARGFHWDQYTRWRQDRQEYVRLHKAKQRAPLAAAEAEAYRLLEARHRVEHLIDFRRRAYLELEAEAAPAPPPRPKGW
;
A
#
# COMPACT_ATOMS: atom_id res chain seq x y z
N SER A 1 -13.46 43.68 12.45
CA SER A 1 -12.18 43.87 13.16
C SER A 1 -11.31 42.67 12.84
N ALA A 2 -10.22 42.86 12.09
CA ALA A 2 -9.30 41.75 11.78
C ALA A 2 -8.49 41.44 13.05
N GLU A 3 -8.59 40.20 13.54
CA GLU A 3 -7.74 39.71 14.62
C GLU A 3 -6.28 39.65 14.13
N ALA A 4 -5.35 40.08 14.97
CA ALA A 4 -3.92 40.04 14.63
C ALA A 4 -3.49 38.57 14.38
N PRO A 5 -2.64 38.32 13.36
CA PRO A 5 -2.17 36.98 13.06
C PRO A 5 -1.42 36.38 14.26
N SER A 6 -1.61 35.09 14.50
CA SER A 6 -0.91 34.39 15.58
C SER A 6 0.59 34.29 15.27
N ALA A 7 1.45 34.15 16.29
CA ALA A 7 2.89 33.99 16.11
C ALA A 7 3.27 32.81 15.16
N TRP A 8 2.43 31.78 15.10
CA TRP A 8 2.60 30.67 14.15
C TRP A 8 2.29 31.08 12.72
N THR A 9 1.31 31.96 12.53
CA THR A 9 0.93 32.49 11.23
C THR A 9 2.04 33.38 10.68
N GLU A 10 2.66 34.21 11.52
CA GLU A 10 3.80 35.05 11.14
C GLU A 10 5.01 34.20 10.74
N ALA A 11 5.38 33.20 11.55
CA ALA A 11 6.49 32.29 11.23
C ALA A 11 6.22 31.46 9.95
N MET A 12 4.96 31.09 9.70
CA MET A 12 4.58 30.38 8.46
C MET A 12 4.70 31.31 7.25
N LEU A 13 4.24 32.57 7.35
CA LEU A 13 4.33 33.55 6.27
C LEU A 13 5.80 33.90 5.96
N GLU A 14 6.63 34.07 6.98
CA GLU A 14 8.08 34.29 6.82
C GLU A 14 8.74 33.13 6.06
N GLY A 15 8.43 31.88 6.43
CA GLY A 15 8.94 30.70 5.71
C GLY A 15 8.42 30.56 4.28
N LEU A 16 7.23 31.09 3.96
CA LEU A 16 6.71 31.11 2.59
C LEU A 16 7.50 32.09 1.70
N GLU A 17 7.98 33.20 2.27
CA GLU A 17 8.72 34.26 1.57
C GLU A 17 10.19 33.89 1.32
N ASP A 18 10.79 33.10 2.21
CA ASP A 18 12.21 32.72 2.14
C ASP A 18 12.58 31.83 0.94
N GLY A 19 11.60 31.28 0.21
CA GLY A 19 11.84 30.43 -0.97
C GLY A 19 12.60 29.13 -0.67
N THR A 20 12.77 28.78 0.60
CA THR A 20 13.53 27.59 1.05
C THR A 20 12.71 26.30 0.98
N HIS A 21 11.40 26.39 0.73
CA HIS A 21 10.49 25.25 0.70
C HIS A 21 10.23 24.76 -0.72
N GLN A 22 10.21 23.44 -0.89
CA GLN A 22 9.77 22.78 -2.12
C GLN A 22 8.32 22.33 -1.95
N TYR A 23 7.40 23.10 -2.52
CA TYR A 23 5.97 22.81 -2.47
C TYR A 23 5.63 21.59 -3.32
N LEU A 24 4.75 20.73 -2.79
CA LEU A 24 4.19 19.60 -3.53
C LEU A 24 3.05 20.05 -4.45
N LEU A 25 2.21 20.94 -3.93
CA LEU A 25 1.09 21.57 -4.61
C LEU A 25 1.45 23.01 -4.94
N GLN A 26 1.16 23.42 -6.17
CA GLN A 26 1.14 24.83 -6.51
C GLN A 26 0.02 25.55 -5.75
N PRO A 27 0.05 26.88 -5.61
CA PRO A 27 -1.06 27.63 -5.06
C PRO A 27 -2.36 27.25 -5.78
N VAL A 28 -3.40 26.94 -5.01
CA VAL A 28 -4.70 26.49 -5.51
C VAL A 28 -5.78 27.38 -4.93
N ASP A 29 -6.65 27.89 -5.80
CA ASP A 29 -7.89 28.53 -5.41
C ASP A 29 -8.99 27.48 -5.21
N LEU A 30 -9.56 27.46 -4.00
CA LEU A 30 -10.53 26.48 -3.54
C LEU A 30 -11.76 27.20 -2.99
N GLU A 31 -12.92 26.96 -3.59
CA GLU A 31 -14.21 27.32 -3.02
C GLU A 31 -14.84 26.06 -2.41
N CYS A 32 -15.32 26.18 -1.17
CA CYS A 32 -15.82 25.02 -0.41
C CYS A 32 -17.09 25.40 0.36
N THR A 33 -18.19 24.71 0.06
CA THR A 33 -19.46 24.80 0.76
C THR A 33 -19.65 23.58 1.66
N LEU A 34 -19.77 23.82 2.96
CA LEU A 34 -19.96 22.79 3.98
C LEU A 34 -21.40 22.84 4.51
N CYS A 35 -22.13 21.74 4.37
CA CYS A 35 -23.45 21.56 4.99
C CYS A 35 -23.37 20.42 6.00
N ALA A 36 -23.45 20.73 7.30
CA ALA A 36 -23.47 19.74 8.38
C ALA A 36 -24.87 19.65 9.01
N GLN A 37 -25.32 18.43 9.30
CA GLN A 37 -26.53 18.24 10.07
C GLN A 37 -26.32 18.75 11.50
N PRO A 38 -27.29 19.47 12.08
CA PRO A 38 -27.19 19.96 13.45
C PRO A 38 -27.11 18.78 14.44
N PRO A 39 -26.28 18.90 15.49
CA PRO A 39 -26.13 17.85 16.48
C PRO A 39 -27.47 17.56 17.15
N GLY A 40 -27.84 16.27 17.23
CA GLY A 40 -29.09 15.81 17.86
C GLY A 40 -30.28 15.63 16.91
N ARG A 41 -30.19 16.05 15.64
CA ARG A 41 -31.24 15.86 14.63
C ARG A 41 -30.68 15.19 13.37
N LEU A 42 -30.06 14.03 13.56
CA LEU A 42 -29.46 13.25 12.48
C LEU A 42 -30.54 12.45 11.74
N ASP A 43 -30.76 12.78 10.48
CA ASP A 43 -31.58 11.96 9.58
C ASP A 43 -30.70 10.88 8.95
N PRO A 44 -30.97 9.57 9.18
CA PRO A 44 -30.18 8.48 8.61
C PRO A 44 -30.28 8.37 7.08
N LEU A 45 -31.26 9.03 6.44
CA LEU A 45 -31.39 9.06 4.98
C LEU A 45 -30.50 10.13 4.32
N GLN A 46 -29.94 11.05 5.10
CA GLN A 46 -29.08 12.13 4.60
C GLN A 46 -27.65 12.03 5.19
N PRO A 47 -26.62 12.44 4.44
CA PRO A 47 -25.25 12.46 4.96
C PRO A 47 -25.13 13.45 6.12
N LYS A 48 -24.35 13.08 7.15
CA LYS A 48 -24.11 13.94 8.32
C LYS A 48 -23.39 15.24 7.97
N VAL A 49 -22.51 15.16 6.99
CA VAL A 49 -21.74 16.28 6.46
C VAL A 49 -21.69 16.11 4.95
N LEU A 50 -22.10 17.15 4.23
CA LEU A 50 -21.95 17.30 2.80
C LEU A 50 -20.91 18.39 2.56
N VAL A 51 -19.91 18.09 1.75
CA VAL A 51 -18.87 19.02 1.33
C VAL A 51 -18.97 19.13 -0.18
N ASP A 52 -19.21 20.33 -0.68
CA ASP A 52 -19.08 20.67 -2.09
C ASP A 52 -17.85 21.55 -2.25
N ALA A 53 -16.90 21.13 -3.08
CA ALA A 53 -15.60 21.78 -3.21
C ALA A 53 -15.25 21.92 -4.69
N SER A 54 -15.10 23.16 -5.15
CA SER A 54 -14.65 23.52 -6.50
C SER A 54 -13.22 24.04 -6.44
N VAL A 55 -12.39 23.49 -7.33
CA VAL A 55 -10.99 23.87 -7.48
C VAL A 55 -10.79 24.32 -8.92
N GLU A 56 -10.19 25.50 -9.12
CA GLU A 56 -9.98 26.05 -10.46
C GLU A 56 -8.84 25.33 -11.20
N GLU A 57 -7.64 25.30 -10.60
CA GLU A 57 -6.49 24.58 -11.15
C GLU A 57 -5.62 24.00 -10.01
N ALA A 58 -5.27 22.72 -10.11
CA ALA A 58 -4.41 22.03 -9.14
C ALA A 58 -3.20 21.40 -9.83
N GLY A 59 -2.05 22.07 -9.75
CA GLY A 59 -0.77 21.54 -10.21
C GLY A 59 -0.03 20.76 -9.12
N LEU A 60 0.25 19.48 -9.37
CA LEU A 60 1.06 18.64 -8.50
C LEU A 60 2.43 18.39 -9.14
N HIS A 61 3.49 18.82 -8.47
CA HIS A 61 4.87 18.58 -8.91
C HIS A 61 5.65 17.84 -7.84
N LEU A 62 6.15 16.66 -8.21
CA LEU A 62 6.90 15.80 -7.30
C LEU A 62 8.29 15.53 -7.86
N THR A 63 9.31 15.89 -7.08
CA THR A 63 10.64 15.33 -7.26
C THR A 63 10.65 13.86 -6.84
N ARG A 64 11.63 13.10 -7.32
CA ARG A 64 11.79 11.68 -6.95
C ARG A 64 11.90 11.48 -5.43
N ALA A 65 12.62 12.37 -4.74
CA ALA A 65 12.77 12.30 -3.29
C ALA A 65 11.43 12.52 -2.58
N GLN A 66 10.66 13.53 -2.99
CA GLN A 66 9.32 13.79 -2.45
C GLN A 66 8.36 12.62 -2.71
N TYR A 67 8.40 12.00 -3.88
CA TYR A 67 7.58 10.82 -4.17
C TYR A 67 7.89 9.66 -3.21
N CYS A 68 9.17 9.34 -3.00
CA CYS A 68 9.55 8.29 -2.04
C CYS A 68 9.07 8.63 -0.63
N SER A 69 9.27 9.87 -0.18
CA SER A 69 8.78 10.33 1.13
C SER A 69 7.26 10.25 1.24
N LEU A 70 6.50 10.55 0.19
CA LEU A 70 5.04 10.42 0.18
C LEU A 70 4.58 8.97 0.28
N VAL A 71 5.29 8.04 -0.37
CA VAL A 71 5.01 6.60 -0.23
C VAL A 71 5.28 6.14 1.21
N ASP A 72 6.41 6.53 1.78
CA ASP A 72 6.75 6.21 3.18
C ASP A 72 5.74 6.82 4.16
N TRP A 73 5.32 8.06 3.93
CA TRP A 73 4.27 8.72 4.70
C TRP A 73 2.93 7.99 4.57
N GLY A 74 2.54 7.59 3.35
CA GLY A 74 1.30 6.82 3.14
C GLY A 74 1.33 5.47 3.86
N LEU A 75 2.48 4.79 3.89
CA LEU A 75 2.67 3.58 4.68
C LEU A 75 2.54 3.86 6.19
N TYR A 76 3.13 4.94 6.66
CA TYR A 76 3.02 5.39 8.05
C TYR A 76 1.58 5.70 8.44
N VAL A 77 0.84 6.47 7.64
CA VAL A 77 -0.57 6.81 7.90
C VAL A 77 -1.40 5.53 8.02
N ARG A 78 -1.27 4.60 7.06
CA ARG A 78 -1.97 3.30 7.13
C ARG A 78 -1.61 2.50 8.37
N GLN A 79 -0.35 2.53 8.78
CA GLN A 79 0.07 1.88 10.03
C GLN A 79 -0.54 2.59 11.25
N SER A 80 -0.56 3.92 11.26
CA SER A 80 -1.14 4.74 12.32
C SER A 80 -2.64 4.48 12.49
N GLU A 81 -3.38 4.30 11.39
CA GLU A 81 -4.80 3.94 11.41
C GLU A 81 -5.04 2.55 12.02
N ALA A 82 -4.20 1.58 11.65
CA ALA A 82 -4.23 0.25 12.25
C ALA A 82 -3.91 0.31 13.75
N VAL A 83 -2.94 1.11 14.16
CA VAL A 83 -2.62 1.34 15.58
C VAL A 83 -3.76 2.07 16.30
N ASN A 84 -4.42 3.02 15.63
CA ASN A 84 -5.56 3.75 16.18
C ASN A 84 -6.75 2.83 16.47
N ARG A 85 -6.99 1.82 15.63
CA ARG A 85 -8.02 0.78 15.85
C ARG A 85 -7.79 -0.01 17.15
N PHE A 86 -6.53 -0.16 17.55
CA PHE A 86 -6.13 -0.86 18.76
C PHE A 86 -5.83 0.08 19.94
N ARG A 87 -6.26 1.35 19.88
CA ARG A 87 -6.12 2.35 20.96
C ARG A 87 -6.54 1.85 22.34
N ARG A 88 -7.47 0.91 22.42
CA ARG A 88 -7.88 0.26 23.68
C ARG A 88 -6.73 -0.42 24.44
N PHE A 89 -5.66 -0.81 23.75
CA PHE A 89 -4.47 -1.43 24.35
C PHE A 89 -3.35 -0.42 24.62
N ARG A 90 -3.55 0.86 24.30
CA ARG A 90 -2.54 1.91 24.52
C ARG A 90 -2.28 2.04 26.02
N PRO A 91 -1.01 2.09 26.46
CA PRO A 91 -0.72 2.22 27.86
C PRO A 91 -1.22 3.57 28.40
N ALA A 92 -1.84 3.52 29.58
CA ALA A 92 -2.48 4.66 30.20
C ALA A 92 -1.51 5.45 31.08
N GLY A 93 -1.72 6.77 31.20
CA GLY A 93 -0.94 7.64 32.06
C GLY A 93 0.04 8.57 31.33
N PRO A 94 0.62 9.56 32.02
CA PRO A 94 1.42 10.63 31.42
C PRO A 94 2.82 10.19 30.97
N ARG A 95 3.38 9.12 31.56
CA ARG A 95 4.69 8.56 31.18
C ARG A 95 4.70 7.02 31.30
N PRO A 96 4.08 6.32 30.36
CA PRO A 96 4.14 4.87 30.33
C PRO A 96 5.57 4.39 30.09
N SER A 97 5.93 3.30 30.75
CA SER A 97 7.26 2.68 30.68
C SER A 97 7.55 2.12 29.28
N ALA A 98 8.83 1.99 28.93
CA ALA A 98 9.23 1.37 27.66
C ALA A 98 8.64 -0.05 27.49
N ARG A 99 8.52 -0.80 28.58
CA ARG A 99 7.96 -2.16 28.57
C ARG A 99 6.50 -2.18 28.15
N GLU A 100 5.70 -1.22 28.61
CA GLU A 100 4.29 -1.11 28.27
C GLU A 100 4.09 -0.71 26.80
N TRP A 101 4.96 0.16 26.26
CA TRP A 101 4.98 0.47 24.83
C TRP A 101 5.33 -0.74 23.96
N TRP A 102 6.31 -1.54 24.37
CA TRP A 102 6.64 -2.78 23.68
C TRP A 102 5.52 -3.82 23.74
N ALA A 103 4.86 -3.95 24.89
CA ALA A 103 3.68 -4.82 25.03
C ALA A 103 2.55 -4.37 24.10
N PHE A 104 2.26 -3.07 24.04
CA PHE A 104 1.28 -2.49 23.13
C PHE A 104 1.62 -2.77 21.66
N ALA A 105 2.86 -2.49 21.24
CA ALA A 105 3.31 -2.76 19.88
C ALA A 105 3.16 -4.24 19.50
N GLY A 106 3.57 -5.14 20.41
CA GLY A 106 3.43 -6.58 20.23
C GLY A 106 1.97 -7.02 20.10
N HIS A 107 1.09 -6.55 20.99
CA HIS A 107 -0.34 -6.86 20.95
C HIS A 107 -1.00 -6.36 19.66
N ASN A 108 -0.70 -5.14 19.23
CA ASN A 108 -1.25 -4.57 17.99
C ASN A 108 -0.88 -5.40 16.76
N ILE A 109 0.40 -5.79 16.65
CA ILE A 109 0.87 -6.61 15.53
C ILE A 109 0.19 -7.99 15.55
N CYS A 110 0.09 -8.62 16.71
CA CYS A 110 -0.59 -9.91 16.86
C CYS A 110 -2.06 -9.84 16.45
N GLU A 111 -2.79 -8.83 16.91
CA GLU A 111 -4.20 -8.63 16.55
C GLU A 111 -4.37 -8.32 15.06
N LEU A 112 -3.53 -7.44 14.50
CA LEU A 112 -3.52 -7.16 13.06
C LEU A 112 -3.28 -8.43 12.23
N VAL A 113 -2.34 -9.27 12.65
CA VAL A 113 -2.06 -10.55 11.99
C VAL A 113 -3.23 -11.52 12.14
N ARG A 114 -3.89 -11.57 13.31
CA ARG A 114 -5.10 -12.39 13.52
C ARG A 114 -6.24 -11.94 12.62
N GLU A 115 -6.54 -10.65 12.58
CA GLU A 115 -7.57 -10.10 11.69
C GLU A 115 -7.24 -10.38 10.22
N ARG A 116 -5.98 -10.18 9.80
CA ARG A 116 -5.55 -10.52 8.44
C ARG A 116 -5.68 -12.01 8.14
N ARG A 117 -5.34 -12.89 9.08
CA ARG A 117 -5.48 -14.35 8.91
C ARG A 117 -6.95 -14.77 8.88
N ALA A 118 -7.80 -14.16 9.70
CA ALA A 118 -9.24 -14.42 9.70
C ALA A 118 -9.91 -13.93 8.41
N ALA A 119 -9.59 -12.70 7.98
CA ALA A 119 -10.11 -12.12 6.73
C ALA A 119 -9.58 -12.83 5.48
N ARG A 120 -8.33 -13.30 5.52
CA ARG A 120 -7.69 -14.07 4.44
C ARG A 120 -7.76 -15.57 4.69
N GLY A 121 -8.75 -16.05 5.47
CA GLY A 121 -8.87 -17.45 5.93
C GLY A 121 -8.13 -18.38 4.99
N PHE A 122 -7.00 -18.95 5.43
CA PHE A 122 -6.17 -19.74 4.55
C PHE A 122 -6.99 -20.95 4.12
N HIS A 123 -7.64 -20.82 2.98
CA HIS A 123 -8.43 -21.86 2.38
C HIS A 123 -7.45 -22.65 1.53
N TRP A 124 -7.23 -23.91 1.89
CA TRP A 124 -6.39 -24.84 1.13
C TRP A 124 -6.74 -24.84 -0.37
N ASP A 125 -8.00 -24.61 -0.71
CA ASP A 125 -8.47 -24.48 -2.08
C ASP A 125 -7.86 -23.27 -2.80
N GLN A 126 -7.76 -22.11 -2.15
CA GLN A 126 -7.15 -20.91 -2.72
C GLN A 126 -5.65 -21.12 -2.95
N TYR A 127 -4.97 -21.76 -2.00
CA TYR A 127 -3.54 -22.08 -2.14
C TYR A 127 -3.30 -23.10 -3.25
N THR A 128 -4.17 -24.12 -3.35
CA THR A 128 -4.09 -25.13 -4.41
C THR A 128 -4.31 -24.52 -5.79
N ARG A 129 -5.33 -23.65 -5.93
CA ARG A 129 -5.57 -22.87 -7.16
C ARG A 129 -4.38 -21.98 -7.50
N TRP A 130 -3.83 -21.25 -6.53
CA TRP A 130 -2.66 -20.41 -6.75
C TRP A 130 -1.44 -21.22 -7.19
N ARG A 131 -1.23 -22.42 -6.62
CA ARG A 131 -0.15 -23.32 -7.04
C ARG A 131 -0.34 -23.81 -8.49
N GLN A 132 -1.58 -24.16 -8.87
CA GLN A 132 -1.92 -24.57 -10.24
C GLN A 132 -1.71 -23.41 -11.22
N ASP A 133 -2.24 -22.22 -10.90
CA ASP A 133 -2.06 -21.01 -11.70
C ASP A 133 -0.58 -20.66 -11.86
N ARG A 134 0.23 -20.80 -10.80
CA ARG A 134 1.68 -20.58 -10.88
C ARG A 134 2.35 -21.58 -11.83
N GLN A 135 2.01 -22.86 -11.74
CA GLN A 135 2.59 -23.89 -12.60
C GLN A 135 2.26 -23.63 -14.06
N GLU A 136 1.01 -23.32 -14.35
CA GLU A 136 0.57 -23.02 -15.72
C GLU A 136 1.18 -21.73 -16.24
N TYR A 137 1.22 -20.68 -15.41
CA TYR A 137 1.88 -19.43 -15.76
C TYR A 137 3.37 -19.64 -16.08
N VAL A 138 4.10 -20.39 -15.24
CA VAL A 138 5.53 -20.65 -15.47
C VAL A 138 5.72 -21.43 -16.77
N ARG A 139 4.89 -22.44 -17.05
CA ARG A 139 4.92 -23.19 -18.31
C ARG A 139 4.74 -22.25 -19.52
N LEU A 140 3.68 -21.45 -19.52
CA LEU A 140 3.35 -20.52 -20.60
C LEU A 140 4.40 -19.41 -20.75
N HIS A 141 4.91 -18.88 -19.63
CA HIS A 141 5.94 -17.85 -19.66
C HIS A 141 7.25 -18.39 -20.26
N LYS A 142 7.68 -19.60 -19.88
CA LYS A 142 8.86 -20.26 -20.48
C LYS A 142 8.66 -20.53 -21.98
N ALA A 143 7.47 -20.99 -22.38
CA ALA A 143 7.15 -21.21 -23.79
C ALA A 143 7.21 -19.89 -24.59
N LYS A 144 6.64 -18.81 -24.06
CA LYS A 144 6.67 -17.46 -24.64
C LYS A 144 8.10 -16.93 -24.85
N GLN A 145 9.04 -17.25 -23.95
CA GLN A 145 10.44 -16.85 -24.09
C GLN A 145 11.17 -17.59 -25.22
N ARG A 146 10.68 -18.79 -25.60
CA ARG A 146 11.30 -19.61 -26.66
C ARG A 146 10.70 -19.31 -28.04
N ALA A 147 9.39 -19.11 -28.11
CA ALA A 147 8.67 -18.88 -29.34
C ALA A 147 7.33 -18.15 -29.08
N PRO A 148 6.72 -17.53 -30.11
CA PRO A 148 5.38 -16.96 -29.99
C PRO A 148 4.37 -18.02 -29.54
N LEU A 149 3.52 -17.69 -28.56
CA LEU A 149 2.46 -18.59 -28.08
C LEU A 149 1.37 -18.75 -29.14
N ALA A 150 0.76 -19.95 -29.18
CA ALA A 150 -0.47 -20.16 -29.93
C ALA A 150 -1.60 -19.27 -29.38
N ALA A 151 -2.59 -18.91 -30.21
CA ALA A 151 -3.65 -17.97 -29.83
C ALA A 151 -4.39 -18.35 -28.53
N ALA A 152 -4.69 -19.64 -28.33
CA ALA A 152 -5.34 -20.14 -27.12
C ALA A 152 -4.44 -20.01 -25.87
N GLU A 153 -3.14 -20.30 -26.01
CA GLU A 153 -2.17 -20.19 -24.92
C GLU A 153 -1.86 -18.73 -24.57
N ALA A 154 -1.84 -17.84 -25.56
CA ALA A 154 -1.68 -16.41 -25.37
C ALA A 154 -2.86 -15.81 -24.58
N GLU A 155 -4.10 -16.23 -24.87
CA GLU A 155 -5.26 -15.77 -24.11
C GLU A 155 -5.27 -16.34 -22.68
N ALA A 156 -4.91 -17.62 -22.50
CA ALA A 156 -4.76 -18.21 -21.17
C ALA A 156 -3.71 -17.46 -20.33
N TYR A 157 -2.57 -17.12 -20.94
CA TYR A 157 -1.52 -16.32 -20.32
C TYR A 157 -2.02 -14.92 -19.91
N ARG A 158 -2.78 -14.25 -20.79
CA ARG A 158 -3.38 -12.93 -20.52
C ARG A 158 -4.38 -12.97 -19.37
N LEU A 159 -5.24 -13.99 -19.33
CA LEU A 159 -6.22 -14.18 -18.25
C LEU A 159 -5.54 -14.44 -16.90
N LEU A 160 -4.42 -15.16 -16.88
CA LEU A 160 -3.62 -15.36 -15.68
C LEU A 160 -2.98 -14.04 -15.19
N GLU A 161 -2.46 -13.22 -16.09
CA GLU A 161 -1.93 -11.88 -15.74
C GLU A 161 -3.01 -10.95 -15.19
N ALA A 162 -4.22 -10.99 -15.77
CA ALA A 162 -5.34 -10.17 -15.30
C ALA A 162 -5.90 -10.61 -13.93
N ARG A 163 -5.83 -11.92 -13.61
CA ARG A 163 -6.35 -12.48 -12.36
C ARG A 163 -5.49 -12.16 -11.14
N HIS A 164 -4.18 -12.13 -11.30
CA HIS A 164 -3.23 -12.06 -10.19
C HIS A 164 -2.69 -10.64 -9.98
N ARG A 165 -2.39 -10.31 -8.71
CA ARG A 165 -1.76 -9.04 -8.37
C ARG A 165 -0.32 -8.99 -8.86
N VAL A 166 0.20 -7.79 -9.07
CA VAL A 166 1.56 -7.54 -9.59
C VAL A 166 2.63 -8.25 -8.77
N GLU A 167 2.50 -8.27 -7.45
CA GLU A 167 3.48 -8.91 -6.56
C GLU A 167 3.59 -10.42 -6.84
N HIS A 168 2.45 -11.11 -7.04
CA HIS A 168 2.45 -12.54 -7.36
C HIS A 168 3.01 -12.81 -8.76
N LEU A 169 2.74 -11.94 -9.73
CA LEU A 169 3.26 -12.07 -11.08
C LEU A 169 4.79 -11.93 -11.11
N ILE A 170 5.36 -11.05 -10.28
CA ILE A 170 6.81 -10.92 -10.12
C ILE A 170 7.40 -12.25 -9.62
N ASP A 171 6.79 -12.86 -8.60
CA ASP A 171 7.24 -14.16 -8.09
C ASP A 171 7.14 -15.28 -9.14
N PHE A 172 6.07 -15.31 -9.93
CA PHE A 172 5.89 -16.29 -10.98
C PHE A 172 6.94 -16.15 -12.08
N ARG A 173 7.20 -14.93 -12.54
CA ARG A 173 8.23 -14.63 -13.55
C ARG A 173 9.61 -15.00 -13.04
N ARG A 174 9.93 -14.61 -11.80
CA ARG A 174 11.20 -14.98 -11.14
C ARG A 174 11.39 -16.50 -11.11
N ARG A 175 10.34 -17.26 -10.78
CA ARG A 175 10.39 -18.73 -10.79
C ARG A 175 10.67 -19.28 -12.19
N ALA A 176 10.02 -18.72 -13.22
CA ALA A 176 10.25 -19.13 -14.60
C ALA A 176 11.69 -18.87 -15.05
N TYR A 177 12.27 -17.71 -14.71
CA TYR A 177 13.67 -17.40 -15.02
C TYR A 177 14.64 -18.38 -14.35
N LEU A 178 14.46 -18.64 -13.05
CA LEU A 178 15.31 -19.60 -12.33
C LEU A 178 15.24 -21.01 -12.90
N GLU A 179 14.05 -21.44 -13.36
CA GLU A 179 13.90 -22.74 -14.02
C GLU A 179 14.57 -22.77 -15.40
N LEU A 180 14.47 -21.69 -16.20
CA LEU A 180 15.18 -21.58 -17.47
C LEU A 180 16.70 -21.60 -17.29
N GLU A 181 17.21 -20.89 -16.29
CA GLU A 181 18.64 -20.90 -15.93
C GLU A 181 19.10 -22.29 -15.51
N ALA A 182 18.31 -22.99 -14.69
CA ALA A 182 18.61 -24.36 -14.28
C ALA A 182 18.57 -25.37 -15.45
N GLU A 183 17.65 -25.19 -16.40
CA GLU A 183 17.56 -25.99 -17.64
C GLU A 183 18.73 -25.71 -18.59
N ALA A 184 19.27 -24.48 -18.60
CA ALA A 184 20.43 -24.09 -19.40
C ALA A 184 21.77 -24.46 -18.77
N ALA A 185 21.80 -24.69 -17.46
CA ALA A 185 23.03 -25.04 -16.74
C ALA A 185 23.55 -26.43 -17.15
N PRO A 186 24.87 -26.62 -17.31
CA PRO A 186 25.44 -27.93 -17.58
C PRO A 186 25.15 -28.89 -16.42
N ALA A 187 24.99 -30.18 -16.74
CA ALA A 187 24.70 -31.20 -15.74
C ALA A 187 25.72 -31.14 -14.59
N PRO A 188 25.26 -31.15 -13.31
CA PRO A 188 26.18 -31.13 -12.18
C PRO A 188 27.09 -32.36 -12.25
N PRO A 189 28.37 -32.22 -11.85
CA PRO A 189 29.30 -33.34 -11.88
C PRO A 189 28.74 -34.52 -11.07
N PRO A 190 28.97 -35.77 -11.51
CA PRO A 190 28.49 -36.94 -10.79
C PRO A 190 28.97 -36.88 -9.35
N ARG A 191 28.06 -37.09 -8.40
CA ARG A 191 28.43 -37.12 -6.99
C ARG A 191 29.51 -38.20 -6.81
N PRO A 192 30.61 -37.90 -6.10
CA PRO A 192 31.63 -38.91 -5.85
C PRO A 192 30.95 -40.10 -5.17
N LYS A 193 31.13 -41.30 -5.73
CA LYS A 193 30.79 -42.53 -5.02
C LYS A 193 31.64 -42.55 -3.77
N GLY A 194 31.03 -42.31 -2.62
CA GLY A 194 31.67 -42.53 -1.33
C GLY A 194 32.14 -43.97 -1.22
N TRP A 195 33.17 -44.18 -0.41
CA TRP A 195 33.63 -45.50 0.03
C TRP A 195 32.49 -46.33 0.62
#